data_AF-A0A9D8JGW6-F1
#
_entry.id   AF-A0A9D8JGW6-F1
#
_cell.length_a   1.000
_cell.length_b   1.000
_cell.length_c   1.000
_cell.angle_alpha   90.00
_cell.angle_beta   90.00
_cell.angle_gamma   90.00
#
_symmetry.space_group_name_H-M   'P 1'
#
loop_
_entity.id
_entity.type
_entity.pdbx_description
1 polymer ?
#
loop_
_entity_poly.entity_id
_entity_poly.type
_entity_poly.pdbx_seq_one_letter_code
_entity_poly.pdbx_strand_id
1 'polypeptide(L)'
;MRKRAPRAILTPGQVVKELRTKKGWTQALVAKITGIAVSNISNIESGRSRLGEDRAILLAEALGVKPEFILFPNGFERSDLEPKLRSIREKLKQLGQAS
;
A
#
# COMPACT_ATOMS: atom_id res chain seq x y z
N MET A 1 -16.56 -4.60 28.39
CA MET A 1 -16.06 -4.25 27.04
C MET A 1 -14.64 -4.78 26.89
N ARG A 2 -14.37 -5.70 25.95
CA ARG A 2 -12.99 -6.16 25.70
C ARG A 2 -12.23 -5.03 25.01
N LYS A 3 -11.16 -4.51 25.63
CA LYS A 3 -10.25 -3.55 24.97
C LYS A 3 -9.66 -4.24 23.74
N ARG A 4 -9.90 -3.68 22.56
CA ARG A 4 -9.29 -4.14 21.30
C ARG A 4 -7.79 -3.94 21.43
N ALA A 5 -7.00 -4.98 21.22
CA ALA A 5 -5.54 -4.85 21.18
C ALA A 5 -5.15 -3.79 20.15
N PRO A 6 -4.11 -2.97 20.41
CA PRO A 6 -3.66 -1.97 19.45
C PRO A 6 -3.35 -2.65 18.11
N ARG A 7 -3.87 -2.09 17.01
CA ARG A 7 -3.55 -2.58 15.66
C ARG A 7 -2.05 -2.41 15.45
N ALA A 8 -1.36 -3.49 15.09
CA ALA A 8 0.02 -3.39 14.65
C ALA A 8 0.07 -2.52 13.39
N ILE A 9 0.90 -1.47 13.42
CA ILE A 9 1.15 -0.63 12.24
C ILE A 9 2.05 -1.43 11.30
N LEU A 10 1.52 -1.79 10.12
CA LEU A 10 2.26 -2.53 9.10
C LEU A 10 2.74 -1.59 8.00
N THR A 11 3.91 -1.87 7.44
CA THR A 11 4.37 -1.25 6.19
C THR A 11 3.88 -2.06 4.98
N PRO A 12 3.78 -1.46 3.79
CA PRO A 12 3.47 -2.20 2.56
C PRO A 12 4.38 -3.42 2.34
N GLY A 13 5.67 -3.28 2.63
CA GLY A 13 6.63 -4.37 2.55
C GLY A 13 6.32 -5.53 3.49
N GLN A 14 5.93 -5.23 4.73
CA GLN A 14 5.53 -6.25 5.70
C GLN A 14 4.28 -7.01 5.24
N VAL A 15 3.29 -6.32 4.65
CA VAL A 15 2.09 -6.96 4.08
C VAL A 15 2.45 -7.92 2.96
N VAL A 16 3.30 -7.49 2.01
CA VAL A 16 3.77 -8.33 0.90
C VAL A 16 4.44 -9.59 1.44
N LYS A 17 5.33 -9.44 2.42
CA LYS A 17 6.02 -10.56 3.06
C LYS A 17 5.02 -11.52 3.72
N GLU A 18 4.07 -11.00 4.48
CA GLU A 18 3.11 -11.80 5.23
C GLU A 18 2.15 -12.56 4.30
N LEU A 19 1.65 -11.92 3.24
CA LEU A 19 0.82 -12.56 2.21
C LEU A 19 1.60 -13.67 1.48
N ARG A 20 2.86 -13.39 1.10
CA ARG A 20 3.72 -14.37 0.45
C ARG A 20 3.98 -15.58 1.35
N THR A 21 4.35 -15.36 2.61
CA THR A 21 4.67 -16.47 3.54
C THR A 21 3.44 -17.27 3.94
N LYS A 22 2.25 -16.64 4.06
CA LYS A 22 0.98 -17.35 4.27
C LYS A 22 0.64 -18.33 3.13
N LYS A 23 1.08 -18.03 1.91
CA LYS A 23 0.98 -18.95 0.75
C LYS A 23 2.11 -19.97 0.67
N GLY A 24 3.11 -19.91 1.55
CA GLY A 24 4.31 -20.76 1.49
C GLY A 24 5.25 -20.44 0.32
N TRP A 25 5.13 -19.25 -0.27
CA TRP A 25 5.88 -18.88 -1.49
C TRP A 25 7.26 -18.31 -1.17
N THR A 26 8.25 -18.59 -2.02
CA THR A 26 9.58 -17.95 -1.95
C THR A 26 9.59 -16.60 -2.67
N GLN A 27 10.55 -15.72 -2.35
CA GLN A 27 10.73 -14.48 -3.11
C GLN A 27 11.05 -14.75 -4.59
N ALA A 28 11.77 -15.84 -4.87
CA ALA A 28 12.07 -16.29 -6.24
C ALA A 28 10.81 -16.68 -7.03
N LEU A 29 9.85 -17.35 -6.38
CA LEU A 29 8.58 -17.67 -7.01
C LEU A 29 7.77 -16.41 -7.35
N VAL A 30 7.66 -15.47 -6.40
CA VAL A 30 6.96 -14.20 -6.65
C VAL A 30 7.66 -13.39 -7.76
N ALA A 31 8.99 -13.38 -7.79
CA ALA A 31 9.75 -12.76 -8.87
C ALA A 31 9.43 -13.37 -10.23
N LYS A 32 9.36 -14.70 -10.31
CA LYS A 32 8.99 -15.42 -11.55
C LYS A 32 7.58 -15.06 -12.02
N ILE A 33 6.62 -14.94 -11.11
CA ILE A 33 5.22 -14.62 -11.42
C ILE A 33 5.07 -13.15 -11.86
N THR A 34 5.72 -12.22 -11.15
CA THR A 34 5.51 -10.77 -11.31
C THR A 34 6.47 -10.10 -12.28
N GLY A 35 7.58 -10.76 -12.65
CA GLY A 35 8.70 -10.15 -13.37
C GLY A 35 9.54 -9.17 -12.54
N ILE A 36 9.21 -8.99 -11.25
CA ILE A 36 9.98 -8.13 -10.35
C ILE A 36 11.22 -8.88 -9.87
N ALA A 37 12.41 -8.28 -10.02
CA ALA A 37 13.66 -8.90 -9.54
C ALA A 37 13.58 -9.30 -8.06
N VAL A 38 14.13 -10.48 -7.72
CA VAL A 38 14.16 -11.02 -6.35
C VAL A 38 14.77 -10.03 -5.35
N SER A 39 15.85 -9.34 -5.74
CA SER A 39 16.49 -8.31 -4.93
C SER A 39 15.56 -7.13 -4.64
N ASN A 40 14.71 -6.77 -5.59
CA ASN A 40 13.72 -5.70 -5.42
C ASN A 40 12.60 -6.14 -4.47
N ILE A 41 12.09 -7.38 -4.61
CA ILE A 41 11.13 -7.95 -3.65
C ILE A 41 11.72 -7.97 -2.24
N SER A 42 12.97 -8.39 -2.09
CA SER A 42 13.67 -8.36 -0.80
C SER A 42 13.78 -6.94 -0.23
N ASN A 43 14.10 -5.95 -1.06
CA ASN A 43 14.16 -4.55 -0.64
C ASN A 43 12.79 -3.98 -0.28
N ILE A 44 11.72 -4.38 -1.00
CA ILE A 44 10.33 -4.02 -0.66
C ILE A 44 9.96 -4.63 0.69
N GLU A 45 10.15 -5.94 0.88
CA GLU A 45 9.77 -6.65 2.10
C GLU A 45 10.53 -6.20 3.35
N SER A 46 11.74 -5.67 3.18
CA SER A 46 12.57 -5.11 4.25
C SER A 46 12.39 -3.60 4.45
N GLY A 47 11.55 -2.94 3.65
CA GLY A 47 11.32 -1.49 3.72
C GLY A 47 12.48 -0.64 3.20
N ARG A 48 13.49 -1.25 2.56
CA ARG A 48 14.62 -0.54 1.93
C ARG A 48 14.24 0.16 0.62
N SER A 49 13.15 -0.27 -0.01
CA SER A 49 12.62 0.34 -1.22
C SER A 49 11.17 0.77 -0.99
N ARG A 50 10.81 1.96 -1.49
CA ARG A 50 9.41 2.39 -1.51
C ARG A 50 8.66 1.57 -2.56
N LEU A 51 7.48 1.08 -2.19
CA LEU A 51 6.60 0.39 -3.11
C LEU A 51 5.77 1.42 -3.90
N GLY A 52 6.07 1.55 -5.19
CA GLY A 52 5.26 2.33 -6.13
C GLY A 52 4.02 1.58 -6.60
N GLU A 53 3.10 2.31 -7.22
CA GLU A 53 1.79 1.83 -7.67
C GLU A 53 1.88 0.63 -8.63
N ASP A 54 2.66 0.73 -9.72
CA ASP A 54 2.79 -0.35 -10.70
C ASP A 54 3.19 -1.68 -10.07
N ARG A 55 4.18 -1.64 -9.17
CA ARG A 55 4.66 -2.84 -8.48
C ARG A 55 3.65 -3.36 -7.46
N ALA A 56 2.90 -2.46 -6.81
CA ALA A 56 1.82 -2.86 -5.92
C ALA A 56 0.72 -3.60 -6.70
N ILE A 57 0.37 -3.14 -7.90
CA ILE A 57 -0.60 -3.81 -8.78
C ILE A 57 -0.13 -5.22 -9.15
N LEU A 58 1.12 -5.36 -9.63
CA LEU A 58 1.68 -6.65 -10.00
C LEU A 58 1.75 -7.64 -8.82
N LEU A 59 2.19 -7.16 -7.65
CA LEU A 59 2.26 -7.98 -6.44
C LEU A 59 0.86 -8.35 -5.93
N ALA A 60 -0.10 -7.43 -6.00
CA ALA A 60 -1.48 -7.66 -5.58
C ALA A 60 -2.15 -8.75 -6.43
N GLU A 61 -1.98 -8.69 -7.75
CA GLU A 61 -2.46 -9.71 -8.69
C GLU A 61 -1.86 -11.08 -8.35
N ALA A 62 -0.53 -11.17 -8.23
CA ALA A 62 0.14 -12.42 -7.87
C ALA A 62 -0.31 -12.97 -6.50
N LEU A 63 -0.53 -12.09 -5.52
CA LEU A 63 -0.91 -12.48 -4.16
C LEU A 63 -2.43 -12.67 -3.97
N GLY A 64 -3.25 -12.35 -4.98
CA GLY A 64 -4.70 -12.48 -4.94
C GLY A 64 -5.37 -11.53 -3.97
N VAL A 65 -4.90 -10.28 -3.92
CA VAL A 65 -5.48 -9.19 -3.09
C VAL A 65 -5.69 -7.95 -3.96
N LYS A 66 -6.44 -6.96 -3.46
CA LYS A 66 -6.49 -5.66 -4.12
C LYS A 66 -5.26 -4.81 -3.77
N PRO A 67 -4.75 -3.95 -4.67
CA PRO A 67 -3.56 -3.14 -4.43
C PRO A 67 -3.66 -2.24 -3.20
N GLU A 68 -4.86 -1.76 -2.84
CA GLU A 68 -5.07 -0.86 -1.71
C GLU A 68 -4.74 -1.54 -0.37
N PHE A 69 -4.91 -2.86 -0.26
CA PHE A 69 -4.52 -3.60 0.94
C PHE A 69 -3.02 -3.60 1.18
N ILE A 70 -2.23 -3.53 0.10
CA ILE A 70 -0.77 -3.44 0.17
C ILE A 70 -0.33 -1.99 0.38
N LEU A 71 -0.91 -1.04 -0.35
CA LEU A 71 -0.50 0.37 -0.31
C LEU A 71 -0.94 1.08 0.98
N PHE A 72 -2.10 0.72 1.52
CA PHE A 72 -2.70 1.36 2.69
C PHE A 72 -3.03 0.33 3.79
N PRO A 73 -2.02 -0.39 4.32
CA PRO A 73 -2.26 -1.48 5.26
C PRO A 73 -2.95 -1.07 6.56
N ASN A 74 -2.79 0.20 6.94
CA ASN A 74 -3.36 0.75 8.16
C ASN A 74 -4.65 1.54 7.88
N GLY A 75 -5.18 1.46 6.67
CA GLY A 75 -6.18 2.37 6.16
C GLY A 75 -5.59 3.73 5.80
N PHE A 76 -6.46 4.66 5.45
CA PHE A 76 -6.12 6.04 5.19
C PHE A 76 -7.13 6.92 5.91
N GLU A 77 -6.68 7.73 6.87
CA GLU A 77 -7.54 8.64 7.62
C GLU A 77 -7.62 9.97 6.89
N ARG A 78 -8.85 10.39 6.54
CA ARG A 78 -9.09 11.66 5.85
C ARG A 78 -8.56 12.86 6.64
N SER A 79 -8.60 12.77 7.97
CA SER A 79 -8.09 13.78 8.89
C SER A 79 -6.67 14.23 8.56
N ASP A 80 -5.82 13.30 8.14
CA ASP A 80 -4.40 13.55 7.86
C ASP A 80 -4.21 14.44 6.62
N LEU A 81 -5.20 14.47 5.73
CA LEU A 81 -5.21 15.31 4.54
C LEU A 81 -6.19 16.49 4.63
N GLU A 82 -6.97 16.64 5.70
CA GLU A 82 -8.00 17.69 5.78
C GLU A 82 -7.50 19.11 5.50
N PRO A 83 -6.31 19.55 5.95
CA PRO A 83 -5.78 20.87 5.58
C PRO A 83 -5.61 21.04 4.06
N LYS A 84 -5.11 20.00 3.39
CA LYS A 84 -4.94 19.99 1.92
C LYS A 84 -6.28 19.91 1.20
N LEU A 85 -7.18 19.05 1.68
CA LEU A 85 -8.53 18.89 1.13
C LEU A 85 -9.35 20.17 1.24
N ARG A 86 -9.23 20.90 2.36
CA ARG A 86 -9.86 22.21 2.54
C ARG A 86 -9.37 23.20 1.48
N SER A 87 -8.05 23.33 1.30
CA SER A 87 -7.47 24.22 0.30
C SER A 87 -7.94 23.87 -1.13
N ILE A 88 -8.08 22.58 -1.46
CA ILE A 88 -8.61 22.13 -2.75
C ILE A 88 -10.07 22.58 -2.92
N ARG A 89 -10.92 22.37 -1.91
CA ARG A 89 -12.34 22.77 -1.94
C ARG A 89 -12.50 24.29 -2.11
N GLU A 90 -11.69 25.08 -1.43
CA GLU A 90 -11.69 26.55 -1.54
C GLU A 90 -11.30 27.01 -2.95
N LYS A 91 -10.22 26.44 -3.52
CA LYS A 91 -9.80 26.73 -4.90
C LYS A 91 -10.88 26.35 -5.92
N LEU A 92 -11.52 25.20 -5.76
CA LEU A 92 -12.63 24.78 -6.63
C LEU A 92 -13.79 25.77 -6.58
N LYS A 93 -14.14 26.28 -5.40
CA LYS A 93 -15.19 27.30 -5.24
C LYS A 93 -14.83 28.61 -5.96
N GLN A 94 -13.58 29.05 -5.87
CA GLN A 94 -13.11 30.26 -6.54
C GLN A 94 -13.14 30.13 -8.08
N LEU A 95 -12.76 28.96 -8.61
CA LEU A 95 -12.77 28.70 -10.05
C LEU A 95 -14.21 28.54 -10.60
N GLY A 96 -15.09 27.87 -9.86
CA GLY A 96 -16.48 27.68 -10.26
C GLY A 96 -17.36 28.93 -10.15
N GLN A 97 -16.91 29.98 -9.46
CA GLN A 97 -17.56 31.30 -9.43
C GLN A 97 -17.00 32.28 -10.47
N ALA A 98 -16.00 31.86 -11.25
CA ALA A 98 -15.36 32.65 -12.30
C ALA A 98 -15.81 32.24 -13.72
N SER A 99 -16.80 31.34 -13.83
CA SER A 99 -17.49 30.94 -15.08
C SER A 99 -18.92 31.42 -15.06
#